data_AF-A0A2T6KF80-F1
#
_entry.id   AF-A0A2T6KF80-F1
#
_cell.length_a   1.000
_cell.length_b   1.000
_cell.length_c   1.000
_cell.angle_alpha   90.00
_cell.angle_beta   90.00
_cell.angle_gamma   90.00
#
_symmetry.space_group_name_H-M   'P 1'
#
loop_
_entity.id
_entity.type
_entity.pdbx_description
1 polymer ?
#
loop_
_entity_poly.entity_id
_entity_poly.type
_entity_poly.pdbx_seq_one_letter_code
_entity_poly.pdbx_strand_id
1 'polypeptide(L)'
;MIEKVIQALSEPKRREILQLVYEKELTSSSIASNFEISAPAISQHLKVLEGAGLVIVRKEGTKRYYGFKKEGFAELKQFIDHF
;
A
#
# COMPACT_ATOMS: atom_id res chain seq x y z
N MET A 1 5.86 0.41 -13.99
CA MET A 1 7.20 0.29 -14.59
C MET A 1 8.24 0.15 -13.49
N ILE A 2 8.08 -0.75 -12.52
CA ILE A 2 9.01 -1.18 -11.46
C ILE A 2 9.66 -0.16 -10.49
N GLU A 3 10.23 0.97 -10.93
CA GLU A 3 10.95 1.92 -10.07
C GLU A 3 10.06 2.46 -8.95
N LYS A 4 8.82 2.83 -9.29
CA LYS A 4 7.80 3.27 -8.32
C LYS A 4 7.47 2.20 -7.29
N VAL A 5 7.46 0.93 -7.70
CA VAL A 5 7.23 -0.22 -6.81
C VAL A 5 8.41 -0.37 -5.86
N ILE A 6 9.64 -0.34 -6.37
CA ILE A 6 10.85 -0.43 -5.54
C ILE A 6 10.94 0.75 -4.56
N GLN A 7 10.71 1.97 -5.03
CA GLN A 7 10.69 3.17 -4.18
C GLN A 7 9.56 3.09 -3.15
N ALA A 8 8.38 2.60 -3.51
CA ALA A 8 7.30 2.40 -2.55
C ALA A 8 7.69 1.32 -1.51
N LEU A 9 8.33 0.24 -1.92
CA LEU A 9 8.74 -0.83 -1.03
C LEU A 9 9.97 -0.52 -0.18
N SER A 10 10.78 0.50 -0.52
CA SER A 10 11.99 0.84 0.24
C SER A 10 11.71 1.38 1.64
N GLU A 11 10.54 1.95 1.87
CA GLU A 11 10.16 2.53 3.16
C GLU A 11 9.46 1.51 4.08
N PRO A 12 9.94 1.32 5.32
CA PRO A 12 9.43 0.31 6.25
C PRO A 12 7.93 0.40 6.53
N LYS A 13 7.39 1.59 6.80
CA LYS A 13 5.98 1.76 7.18
C LYS A 13 5.04 1.42 6.02
N ARG A 14 5.43 1.66 4.77
CA ARG A 14 4.69 1.17 3.59
C ARG A 14 4.64 -0.36 3.53
N ARG A 15 5.72 -1.06 3.88
CA ARG A 15 5.71 -2.54 3.97
C ARG A 15 4.80 -3.04 5.09
N GLU A 16 4.82 -2.38 6.25
CA GLU A 16 3.91 -2.69 7.37
C GLU A 16 2.44 -2.46 6.98
N ILE A 17 2.13 -1.36 6.28
CA ILE A 17 0.77 -1.10 5.76
C ILE A 17 0.33 -2.22 4.82
N LEU A 18 1.19 -2.64 3.88
CA LEU A 18 0.87 -3.72 2.94
C LEU A 18 0.60 -5.04 3.66
N GLN A 19 1.32 -5.34 4.75
CA GLN A 19 1.04 -6.50 5.59
C GLN A 19 -0.32 -6.38 6.29
N LEU A 20 -0.67 -5.21 6.83
CA LEU A 20 -1.95 -4.98 7.50
C LEU A 20 -3.16 -5.19 6.57
N VAL A 21 -3.04 -4.82 5.30
CA VAL A 21 -4.12 -4.92 4.32
C VAL A 21 -4.04 -6.15 3.42
N TYR A 22 -3.16 -7.11 3.75
CA TYR A 22 -2.92 -8.31 2.94
C TYR A 22 -4.16 -9.20 2.86
N GLU A 23 -4.78 -9.49 4.00
CA GLU A 23 -5.94 -10.40 4.07
C GLU A 23 -7.30 -9.68 4.08
N LYS A 24 -7.33 -8.41 4.45
CA LYS A 24 -8.58 -7.65 4.57
C LYS A 24 -8.41 -6.20 4.18
N GLU A 25 -9.48 -5.61 3.64
CA GLU A 25 -9.53 -4.17 3.41
C GLU A 25 -9.68 -3.42 4.73
N LEU A 26 -8.95 -2.31 4.88
CA LEU A 26 -9.03 -1.44 6.05
C LEU A 26 -9.23 0.02 5.64
N THR A 27 -9.93 0.79 6.48
CA THR A 27 -10.03 2.24 6.25
C THR A 27 -8.69 2.92 6.57
N SER A 28 -8.47 4.12 6.01
CA SER A 28 -7.29 4.92 6.38
C SER A 28 -7.21 5.19 7.89
N SER A 29 -8.34 5.36 8.56
CA SER A 29 -8.39 5.53 10.02
C SER A 29 -8.01 4.25 10.78
N SER A 30 -8.50 3.08 10.36
CA SER A 30 -8.14 1.79 10.95
C SER A 30 -6.68 1.44 10.68
N ILE A 31 -6.12 1.83 9.54
CA ILE A 31 -4.69 1.67 9.27
C ILE A 31 -3.91 2.59 10.21
N ALA A 32 -4.28 3.87 10.29
CA ALA A 32 -3.57 4.86 11.10
C ALA A 32 -3.53 4.51 12.60
N SER A 33 -4.56 3.85 13.15
CA SER A 33 -4.55 3.41 14.54
C SER A 33 -3.50 2.33 14.89
N ASN A 34 -2.82 1.75 13.89
CA ASN A 34 -1.74 0.79 14.10
C ASN A 34 -0.34 1.43 14.14
N PHE A 35 -0.24 2.77 14.07
CA PHE A 35 1.04 3.46 13.98
C PHE A 35 1.12 4.66 14.93
N GLU A 36 2.33 4.91 15.45
CA GLU A 36 2.66 6.08 16.28
C GLU A 36 3.03 7.31 15.41
N ILE A 37 2.36 7.49 14.28
CA ILE A 37 2.53 8.65 13.40
C ILE A 37 1.19 9.28 13.07
N SER A 38 1.22 10.50 12.55
CA SER A 38 0.01 11.25 12.27
C SER A 38 -0.83 10.61 11.13
N ALA A 39 -2.15 10.75 11.20
CA ALA A 39 -3.05 10.30 10.13
C ALA A 39 -2.75 10.93 8.75
N PRO A 40 -2.31 12.21 8.64
CA PRO A 40 -1.80 12.76 7.39
C PRO A 40 -0.57 12.01 6.85
N ALA A 41 0.36 11.60 7.70
CA ALA A 41 1.53 10.82 7.28
C ALA A 41 1.09 9.46 6.71
N ILE A 42 0.18 8.76 7.39
CA ILE A 42 -0.41 7.50 6.88
C ILE A 42 -1.11 7.71 5.54
N SER A 43 -1.89 8.79 5.41
CA SER A 43 -2.54 9.13 4.14
C SER A 43 -1.55 9.35 3.01
N GLN A 44 -0.38 9.94 3.29
CA GLN A 44 0.69 10.10 2.33
C GLN A 44 1.32 8.74 1.94
N HIS A 45 1.58 7.84 2.89
CA HIS A 45 2.03 6.48 2.58
C HIS A 45 1.02 5.74 1.69
N LEU A 46 -0.27 5.81 2.01
CA LEU A 46 -1.34 5.20 1.22
C LEU A 46 -1.42 5.76 -0.20
N LYS A 47 -1.23 7.07 -0.37
CA LYS A 47 -1.20 7.70 -1.70
C LYS A 47 -0.02 7.21 -2.54
N VAL A 48 1.16 7.01 -1.94
CA VAL A 48 2.32 6.45 -2.62
C VAL A 48 2.07 5.00 -3.03
N LEU A 49 1.50 4.19 -2.13
CA LEU A 49 1.15 2.79 -2.41
C LEU A 49 0.08 2.67 -3.52
N GLU A 50 -0.95 3.52 -3.50
CA GLU A 50 -2.00 3.60 -4.52
C GLU A 50 -1.38 4.01 -5.87
N GLY A 51 -0.52 5.03 -5.88
CA GLY A 51 0.18 5.50 -7.07
C GLY A 51 1.20 4.51 -7.65
N ALA A 52 1.74 3.62 -6.81
CA ALA A 52 2.58 2.50 -7.24
C ALA A 52 1.76 1.26 -7.66
N GLY A 53 0.44 1.28 -7.47
CA GLY A 53 -0.44 0.16 -7.79
C GLY A 53 -0.33 -1.03 -6.84
N LEU A 54 0.21 -0.84 -5.62
CA LEU A 54 0.41 -1.91 -4.62
C LEU A 54 -0.80 -2.12 -3.73
N VAL A 55 -1.74 -1.17 -3.74
CA VAL A 55 -3.03 -1.28 -3.07
C VAL A 55 -4.16 -0.94 -4.04
N ILE A 56 -5.32 -1.54 -3.82
CA ILE A 56 -6.60 -1.11 -4.38
C ILE A 56 -7.30 -0.18 -3.40
N VAL A 57 -8.16 0.69 -3.92
CA VAL A 57 -9.03 1.54 -3.10
C VAL A 57 -10.48 1.38 -3.53
N ARG A 58 -11.32 1.01 -2.57
CA ARG A 58 -12.77 0.97 -2.73
C ARG A 58 -13.40 2.07 -1.91
N LYS A 59 -14.39 2.77 -2.48
CA LYS A 59 -15.14 3.81 -1.79
C LYS A 59 -16.47 3.23 -1.31
N GLU A 60 -16.82 3.50 -0.05
CA GLU A 60 -18.11 3.14 0.53
C GLU A 60 -18.60 4.30 1.40
N GLY A 61 -19.59 5.04 0.88
CA GLY A 61 -20.01 6.31 1.45
C GLY A 61 -18.85 7.31 1.52
N THR A 62 -18.56 7.83 2.71
CA THR A 62 -17.46 8.76 2.97
C THR A 62 -16.12 8.06 3.26
N LYS A 63 -16.12 6.73 3.37
CA LYS A 63 -14.92 5.94 3.73
C LYS A 63 -14.20 5.45 2.48
N ARG A 64 -12.87 5.40 2.58
CA ARG A 64 -11.98 4.74 1.62
C ARG A 64 -11.40 3.50 2.29
N TYR A 65 -11.60 2.35 1.67
CA TYR A 65 -11.08 1.06 2.07
C TYR A 65 -9.89 0.71 1.19
N TYR A 66 -8.78 0.34 1.82
CA TYR A 66 -7.52 0.01 1.17
C TYR A 66 -7.27 -1.49 1.32
N GLY A 67 -6.99 -2.17 0.23
CA GLY A 67 -6.68 -3.60 0.18
C GLY A 67 -5.40 -3.87 -0.59
N PHE A 68 -4.72 -4.97 -0.31
CA PHE A 68 -3.52 -5.37 -1.05
C PHE A 68 -3.84 -5.70 -2.51
N LYS A 69 -2.98 -5.29 -3.45
CA LYS A 69 -3.12 -5.60 -4.88
C LYS A 69 -1.98 -6.49 -5.37
N LYS A 70 -2.25 -7.79 -5.51
CA LYS A 70 -1.24 -8.78 -5.90
C LYS A 70 -0.67 -8.51 -7.30
N GLU A 71 -1.50 -8.06 -8.22
CA GLU A 71 -1.11 -7.75 -9.60
C GLU A 71 -0.10 -6.60 -9.66
N GLY A 72 -0.09 -5.71 -8.65
CA GLY A 72 0.88 -4.63 -8.53
C GLY A 72 2.34 -5.08 -8.39
N PHE A 73 2.57 -6.34 -8.01
CA PHE A 73 3.90 -6.92 -7.83
C PHE A 73 4.39 -7.71 -9.05
N ALA A 74 3.59 -7.84 -10.10
CA ALA A 74 3.92 -8.67 -11.26
C ALA A 74 5.25 -8.25 -11.92
N GLU A 75 5.43 -6.95 -12.17
CA GLU A 75 6.66 -6.42 -12.77
C GLU A 75 7.90 -6.66 -11.88
N LEU A 76 7.75 -6.50 -10.55
CA LEU A 76 8.85 -6.77 -9.61
C LEU A 76 9.22 -8.25 -9.60
N LYS A 77 8.23 -9.13 -9.60
CA LYS A 77 8.46 -10.59 -9.65
C LYS A 77 9.21 -10.97 -10.93
N GLN A 78 8.78 -10.45 -12.08
CA GLN A 78 9.43 -10.71 -13.37
C GLN A 78 10.89 -10.23 -13.38
N PHE A 79 11.18 -9.07 -12.78
CA PHE A 79 12.55 -8.57 -12.67
C PHE A 79 13.43 -9.45 -11.79
N ILE A 80 12.93 -9.86 -10.62
CA ILE A 80 13.69 -10.76 -9.73
C ILE A 80 13.91 -12.12 -10.39
N ASP A 81 12.90 -12.68 -11.05
CA ASP A 81 13.01 -13.98 -11.73
C ASP A 81 13.99 -13.96 -12.93
N HIS A 82 14.36 -12.78 -13.43
CA HIS A 82 15.27 -12.61 -14.57
C HIS A 82 16.76 -12.70 -14.18
N PHE A 83 17.10 -12.46 -12.91
CA PHE A 83 18.47 -12.49 -12.38
C PHE A 83 18.69 -13.73 -11.50
#